data_AF-A0A932HAT5-F1
#
_entry.id   AF-A0A932HAT5-F1
#
_cell.length_a   1.000
_cell.length_b   1.000
_cell.length_c   1.000
_cell.angle_alpha   90.00
_cell.angle_beta   90.00
_cell.angle_gamma   90.00
#
_symmetry.space_group_name_H-M   'P 1'
#
loop_
_entity.id
_entity.type
_entity.pdbx_description
1 polymer ?
#
loop_
_entity_poly.entity_id
_entity_poly.type
_entity_poly.pdbx_seq_one_letter_code
_entity_poly.pdbx_strand_id
1 'polypeptide(L)'
;SDIDTSYAAWRLKKPIPYSIRAVTKVRAAKLSMQQWVQFLERHPVIKSEFEFEIMKLMSEVMAHTITLHLLDAPGRVRRFMRKHPELVERLPKKELASYLNLSPETLSRLKRRGKI
;
A
#
# COMPACT_ATOMS: atom_id res chain seq x y z
N SER A 1 6.33 0.97 -7.67
CA SER A 1 5.94 2.38 -7.78
C SER A 1 5.22 2.71 -6.51
N ASP A 2 5.77 3.61 -5.70
CA ASP A 2 5.30 3.90 -4.34
C ASP A 2 4.24 5.03 -4.35
N ILE A 3 3.32 4.96 -5.31
CA ILE A 3 2.22 5.91 -5.40
C ILE A 3 1.04 5.28 -4.66
N ASP A 4 0.66 5.87 -3.53
CA ASP A 4 -0.66 5.67 -2.91
C ASP A 4 -1.46 6.95 -3.12
N THR A 5 -2.74 6.82 -3.45
CA THR A 5 -3.44 7.92 -4.11
C THR A 5 -4.89 8.04 -3.68
N SER A 6 -5.13 9.12 -2.95
CA SER A 6 -6.44 9.74 -2.75
C SER A 6 -6.98 10.41 -4.03
N TYR A 7 -6.26 10.33 -5.17
CA TYR A 7 -6.64 10.98 -6.41
C TYR A 7 -8.00 10.49 -6.91
N ALA A 8 -8.26 9.18 -6.81
CA ALA A 8 -9.56 8.62 -7.21
C ALA A 8 -10.71 9.20 -6.38
N ALA A 9 -10.54 9.28 -5.05
CA ALA A 9 -11.55 9.89 -4.16
C ALA A 9 -11.76 11.37 -4.50
N TRP A 10 -10.67 12.13 -4.71
CA TRP A 10 -10.74 13.54 -5.10
C TRP A 10 -11.46 13.72 -6.45
N ARG A 11 -11.09 12.95 -7.47
CA ARG A 11 -11.64 13.06 -8.83
C ARG A 11 -13.12 12.67 -8.87
N LEU A 12 -13.52 11.69 -8.07
CA LEU A 12 -14.91 11.24 -7.94
C LEU A 12 -15.71 12.10 -6.95
N LYS A 13 -15.12 13.14 -6.36
CA LYS A 13 -15.73 13.99 -5.32
C LYS A 13 -16.29 13.17 -4.14
N LYS A 14 -15.57 12.13 -3.74
CA LYS A 14 -15.90 11.27 -2.60
C LYS A 14 -14.94 11.54 -1.43
N PRO A 15 -15.39 11.37 -0.18
CA PRO A 15 -14.49 11.41 0.97
C PRO A 15 -13.47 10.27 0.88
N ILE A 16 -12.27 10.52 1.37
CA ILE A 16 -11.22 9.49 1.47
C ILE A 16 -11.62 8.55 2.62
N PRO A 17 -11.77 7.23 2.40
CA PRO A 17 -12.24 6.30 3.43
C PRO A 17 -11.13 5.87 4.41
N TYR A 18 -9.92 6.40 4.25
CA TYR A 18 -8.74 6.04 5.04
C TYR A 18 -7.91 7.28 5.36
N SER A 19 -6.97 7.12 6.29
CA SER A 19 -5.93 8.10 6.58
C SER A 19 -4.55 7.50 6.29
N ILE A 20 -3.61 8.35 5.90
CA ILE A 20 -2.21 7.96 5.69
C ILE A 20 -1.42 8.35 6.93
N ARG A 21 -0.69 7.38 7.49
CA ARG A 21 0.12 7.58 8.69
C ARG A 21 1.54 7.10 8.45
N ALA A 22 2.52 7.92 8.80
CA ALA A 22 3.91 7.53 8.81
C ALA A 22 4.17 6.55 9.96
N VAL A 23 4.63 5.34 9.64
CA VAL A 23 5.01 4.31 10.64
C VAL A 23 6.47 4.40 11.08
N THR A 24 7.25 5.23 10.40
CA THR A 24 8.64 5.58 10.74
C THR A 24 8.84 7.09 10.57
N LYS A 25 9.97 7.62 11.04
CA LYS A 25 10.31 9.04 10.84
C LYS A 25 10.54 9.32 9.35
N VAL A 26 9.79 10.26 8.80
CA VAL A 26 9.86 10.64 7.38
C VAL A 26 9.95 12.16 7.22
N ARG A 27 10.50 12.61 6.11
CA ARG A 27 10.33 13.97 5.60
C ARG A 27 9.41 13.89 4.39
N ALA A 28 8.43 14.77 4.32
CA ALA A 28 7.44 14.78 3.24
C ALA A 28 7.35 16.16 2.59
N ALA A 29 7.11 16.18 1.29
CA ALA A 29 6.70 17.38 0.56
C ALA A 29 5.17 17.37 0.39
N LYS A 30 4.54 18.55 0.36
CA LYS A 30 3.10 18.70 0.20
C LYS A 30 2.79 19.55 -1.03
N LEU A 31 1.84 19.09 -1.83
CA LEU A 31 1.26 19.82 -2.96
C LEU A 31 -0.27 19.72 -2.86
N SER A 32 -1.00 20.80 -3.18
CA SER A 32 -2.47 20.72 -3.24
C SER A 32 -2.92 19.89 -4.45
N MET A 33 -4.03 19.16 -4.31
CA MET A 33 -4.59 18.41 -5.44
C MET A 33 -5.00 19.31 -6.59
N GLN A 34 -5.45 20.54 -6.31
CA GLN A 34 -5.76 21.51 -7.36
C GLN A 34 -4.53 21.84 -8.21
N GLN A 35 -3.40 22.14 -7.57
CA GLN A 35 -2.15 22.44 -8.28
C GLN A 35 -1.64 21.23 -9.06
N TRP A 36 -1.74 20.03 -8.49
CA TRP A 36 -1.34 18.80 -9.18
C TRP A 36 -2.16 18.56 -10.46
N VAL A 37 -3.48 18.72 -10.38
CA VAL A 37 -4.37 18.54 -11.55
C VAL A 37 -4.10 19.59 -12.63
N GLN A 38 -3.95 20.86 -12.25
CA GLN A 38 -3.60 21.92 -13.20
C GLN A 38 -2.27 21.66 -13.89
N PHE A 39 -1.29 21.10 -13.16
CA PHE A 39 -0.01 20.68 -13.74
C PHE A 39 -0.22 19.55 -14.76
N LEU A 40 -0.92 18.48 -14.40
CA LEU A 40 -1.18 17.36 -15.32
C LEU A 40 -1.93 17.80 -16.58
N GLU A 41 -2.88 18.72 -16.47
CA GLU A 41 -3.63 19.25 -17.62
C GLU A 41 -2.73 20.01 -18.61
N ARG A 42 -1.65 20.63 -18.14
CA ARG A 42 -0.67 21.32 -18.99
C ARG A 42 0.39 20.39 -19.57
N HIS A 43 0.49 19.16 -19.09
CA HIS A 43 1.53 18.19 -19.48
C HIS A 43 0.91 16.82 -19.84
N PRO A 44 0.37 16.65 -21.06
CA PRO A 44 -0.34 15.43 -21.46
C PRO A 44 0.48 14.13 -21.35
N VAL A 45 1.78 14.19 -21.62
CA VAL A 45 2.69 13.03 -21.51
C VAL A 45 2.74 12.55 -20.04
N ILE A 46 3.01 13.48 -19.12
CA ILE A 46 3.07 13.17 -17.68
C ILE A 46 1.71 12.68 -17.18
N LYS A 47 0.62 13.26 -17.68
CA LYS A 47 -0.74 12.80 -17.37
C LYS A 47 -0.96 11.35 -17.78
N SER A 48 -0.55 10.97 -18.98
CA SER A 48 -0.69 9.59 -19.46
C SER A 48 0.12 8.60 -18.62
N GLU A 49 1.36 8.96 -18.27
CA GLU A 49 2.19 8.15 -17.37
C GLU A 49 1.56 8.01 -15.98
N PHE A 50 1.06 9.12 -15.43
CA PHE A 50 0.36 9.11 -14.15
C PHE A 50 -0.89 8.22 -14.18
N GLU A 51 -1.72 8.32 -15.22
CA GLU A 51 -2.91 7.47 -15.38
C GLU A 51 -2.55 5.99 -15.49
N PHE A 52 -1.48 5.66 -16.20
CA PHE A 52 -0.96 4.28 -16.25
C PHE A 52 -0.54 3.78 -14.86
N GLU A 53 0.17 4.60 -14.09
CA GLU A 53 0.57 4.25 -12.73
C GLU A 53 -0.63 4.07 -11.79
N ILE A 54 -1.70 4.87 -11.94
CA ILE A 54 -2.97 4.65 -11.22
C ILE A 54 -3.56 3.28 -11.57
N MET A 55 -3.61 2.90 -12.85
CA MET A 55 -4.14 1.61 -13.28
C MET A 55 -3.33 0.44 -12.71
N LYS A 56 -2.00 0.55 -12.75
CA LYS A 56 -1.09 -0.43 -12.19
C LYS A 56 -1.31 -0.61 -10.68
N LEU A 57 -1.40 0.49 -9.93
CA LEU A 57 -1.68 0.45 -8.50
C LEU A 57 -3.00 -0.28 -8.20
N MET A 58 -4.07 0.05 -8.93
CA MET A 58 -5.38 -0.59 -8.72
C MET A 58 -5.33 -2.09 -8.97
N SER A 59 -4.56 -2.54 -9.96
CA SER A 59 -4.30 -3.97 -10.21
C SER A 59 -3.58 -4.63 -9.04
N GLU A 60 -2.56 -3.97 -8.46
CA GLU A 60 -1.83 -4.49 -7.30
C GLU A 60 -2.70 -4.59 -6.05
N VAL A 61 -3.56 -3.60 -5.80
CA VAL A 61 -4.55 -3.61 -4.71
C VAL A 61 -5.51 -4.78 -4.89
N MET A 62 -6.04 -4.98 -6.09
CA MET A 62 -6.92 -6.11 -6.40
C MET A 62 -6.21 -7.46 -6.16
N ALA A 63 -4.98 -7.61 -6.65
CA ALA A 63 -4.18 -8.83 -6.44
C ALA A 63 -3.87 -9.09 -4.96
N HIS A 64 -3.64 -8.04 -4.17
CA HIS A 64 -3.47 -8.15 -2.72
C HIS A 64 -4.76 -8.61 -2.05
N THR A 65 -5.91 -8.02 -2.39
CA THR A 65 -7.23 -8.46 -1.89
C THR A 65 -7.49 -9.92 -2.21
N ILE A 66 -7.25 -10.37 -3.45
CA ILE A 66 -7.38 -11.78 -3.84
C ILE A 66 -6.47 -12.67 -2.98
N THR A 67 -5.22 -12.26 -2.80
CA THR A 67 -4.26 -12.99 -1.95
C THR A 67 -4.75 -13.13 -0.51
N LEU A 68 -5.31 -12.07 0.07
CA LEU A 68 -5.84 -12.10 1.44
C LEU A 68 -6.99 -13.09 1.60
N HIS A 69 -7.79 -13.30 0.55
CA HIS A 69 -8.91 -14.25 0.56
C HIS A 69 -8.46 -15.69 0.26
N LEU A 70 -7.42 -15.88 -0.56
CA LEU A 70 -7.00 -17.21 -1.02
C LEU A 70 -5.91 -17.86 -0.17
N LEU A 71 -5.08 -17.09 0.54
CA LEU A 71 -3.95 -17.64 1.30
C LEU A 71 -4.25 -17.74 2.80
N ASP A 72 -3.80 -18.86 3.37
CA ASP A 72 -3.74 -19.05 4.82
C ASP A 72 -2.73 -18.09 5.48
N ALA A 73 -2.77 -18.00 6.81
CA ALA A 73 -1.93 -17.08 7.57
C ALA A 73 -0.42 -17.24 7.29
N PRO A 74 0.17 -18.46 7.28
CA PRO A 74 1.56 -18.67 6.87
C PRO A 74 1.84 -18.26 5.41
N GLY A 75 0.96 -18.59 4.47
CA GLY A 75 1.10 -18.27 3.06
C GLY A 75 1.15 -16.76 2.80
N ARG A 76 0.28 -16.00 3.50
CA ARG A 76 0.28 -14.53 3.47
C ARG A 76 1.64 -13.95 3.91
N VAL A 77 2.20 -14.46 5.01
CA VAL A 77 3.49 -13.97 5.54
C VAL A 77 4.64 -14.30 4.57
N ARG A 78 4.74 -15.55 4.09
CA ARG A 78 5.81 -15.94 3.15
C ARG A 78 5.77 -15.13 1.86
N ARG A 79 4.57 -14.90 1.30
CA ARG A 79 4.42 -14.09 0.09
C ARG A 79 4.85 -12.65 0.34
N PHE A 80 4.51 -12.07 1.49
CA PHE A 80 4.93 -10.72 1.84
C PHE A 80 6.45 -10.62 1.96
N MET A 81 7.09 -11.56 2.67
CA MET A 81 8.56 -11.59 2.81
C MET A 81 9.27 -11.70 1.46
N ARG A 82 8.73 -12.49 0.54
CA ARG A 82 9.29 -12.63 -0.82
C ARG A 82 9.07 -11.38 -1.67
N LYS A 83 7.92 -10.72 -1.53
CA LYS A 83 7.56 -9.56 -2.38
C LYS A 83 8.17 -8.24 -1.87
N HIS A 84 8.35 -8.09 -0.56
CA HIS A 84 8.81 -6.86 0.09
C HIS A 84 9.85 -7.13 1.19
N PRO A 85 10.98 -7.79 0.87
CA PRO A 85 11.98 -8.16 1.87
C PRO A 85 12.49 -6.94 2.68
N GLU A 86 12.66 -5.80 2.04
CA GLU A 86 13.11 -4.53 2.62
C GLU A 86 12.15 -3.95 3.66
N LEU A 87 10.86 -4.28 3.58
CA LEU A 87 9.85 -3.75 4.51
C LEU A 87 9.71 -4.62 5.76
N VAL A 88 10.06 -5.92 5.67
CA VAL A 88 9.92 -6.87 6.79
C VAL A 88 10.72 -6.42 8.02
N GLU A 89 11.90 -5.85 7.80
CA GLU A 89 12.80 -5.41 8.87
C GLU A 89 12.44 -4.01 9.40
N ARG A 90 11.86 -3.16 8.55
CA ARG A 90 11.59 -1.75 8.87
C ARG A 90 10.22 -1.53 9.52
N LEU A 91 9.27 -2.43 9.27
CA LEU A 91 7.91 -2.29 9.76
C LEU A 91 7.76 -2.74 11.22
N PRO A 92 7.09 -1.95 12.08
CA PRO A 92 6.71 -2.40 13.40
C PRO A 92 5.84 -3.67 13.33
N LYS A 93 6.07 -4.63 14.23
CA LYS A 93 5.38 -5.94 14.24
C LYS A 93 3.86 -5.81 14.20
N LYS A 94 3.29 -4.81 14.89
CA LYS A 94 1.85 -4.55 14.92
C LYS A 94 1.31 -4.12 13.55
N GLU A 95 2.02 -3.25 12.85
CA GLU A 95 1.64 -2.77 11.52
C GLU A 95 1.75 -3.90 10.49
N LEU A 96 2.82 -4.72 10.58
CA LEU A 96 2.98 -5.90 9.74
C LEU A 96 1.86 -6.94 9.97
N ALA A 97 1.48 -7.19 11.22
CA ALA A 97 0.38 -8.09 11.53
C ALA A 97 -0.96 -7.58 10.95
N SER A 98 -1.24 -6.28 11.13
CA SER A 98 -2.42 -5.61 10.58
C SER A 98 -2.47 -5.72 9.05
N TYR A 99 -1.37 -5.42 8.36
CA TYR A 99 -1.26 -5.52 6.89
C TYR A 99 -1.57 -6.93 6.38
N LEU A 100 -1.13 -7.95 7.11
CA LEU A 100 -1.36 -9.35 6.75
C LEU A 100 -2.74 -9.85 7.18
N ASN A 101 -3.58 -9.01 7.79
CA ASN A 101 -4.85 -9.39 8.42
C ASN A 101 -4.67 -10.53 9.44
N LEU A 102 -3.69 -10.34 10.35
CA LEU A 102 -3.32 -11.25 11.44
C LEU A 102 -3.27 -10.50 12.77
N SER A 103 -3.51 -11.22 13.87
CA SER A 103 -3.21 -10.69 15.20
C SER A 103 -1.69 -10.68 15.45
N PRO A 104 -1.13 -9.73 16.23
CA PRO A 104 0.29 -9.74 16.59
C PRO A 104 0.74 -11.05 17.25
N GLU A 105 -0.12 -11.68 18.05
CA GLU A 105 0.14 -12.97 18.70
C GLU A 105 0.23 -14.09 17.67
N THR A 106 -0.64 -14.07 16.66
CA THR A 106 -0.63 -15.05 15.57
C THR A 106 0.63 -14.93 14.74
N LEU A 107 1.05 -13.72 14.40
CA LEU A 107 2.31 -13.46 13.71
C LEU A 107 3.52 -13.93 14.55
N SER A 108 3.51 -13.65 15.86
CA SER A 108 4.56 -14.08 16.79
C SER A 108 4.65 -15.62 16.90
N ARG A 109 3.50 -16.29 17.01
CA ARG A 109 3.40 -17.77 17.03
C ARG A 109 3.93 -18.41 15.76
N LEU A 110 3.66 -17.80 14.60
CA LEU A 110 4.14 -18.31 13.31
C LEU A 110 5.67 -18.23 13.21
N LYS A 111 6.27 -17.11 13.64
CA LYS A 111 7.74 -16.96 13.71
C LYS A 111 8.39 -17.94 14.68
N ARG A 112 7.80 -18.13 15.88
CA ARG A 112 8.35 -19.06 16.89
C ARG A 112 8.28 -20.53 16.46
N ARG A 113 7.30 -20.91 15.63
CA ARG A 113 7.13 -22.29 15.13
C ARG A 113 8.01 -22.63 13.92
N GLY A 114 8.84 -21.71 13.43
CA GLY A 114 9.68 -21.92 12.23
C GLY A 114 8.89 -22.17 10.95
N LYS A 115 7.60 -21.78 10.92
CA LYS A 115 6.75 -21.91 9.71
C LYS A 115 6.97 -20.77 8.70
N ILE A 116 7.83 -19.83 9.08
CA ILE A 116 8.33 -18.63 8.39
C ILE A 116 9.64 -18.22 9.03
#